data_AF-A0A945HQF0-F1
#
_entry.id   AF-A0A945HQF0-F1
#
_cell.length_a   1.000
_cell.length_b   1.000
_cell.length_c   1.000
_cell.angle_alpha   90.00
_cell.angle_beta   90.00
_cell.angle_gamma   90.00
#
_symmetry.space_group_name_H-M   'P 1'
#
loop_
_entity.id
_entity.type
_entity.pdbx_description
1 polymer ?
#
loop_
_entity_poly.entity_id
_entity_poly.type
_entity_poly.pdbx_seq_one_letter_code
_entity_poly.pdbx_strand_id
1 'polypeptide(L)'
;MKKNGFLVLFITINIAIVFLIIYKQNIFIKHSYTNQKLEKELELLETKKEELTQELYKMQNPNHVKEYAKKNLGMENLPLKRIRKIEMDTK
;
A
#
# COMPACT_ATOMS: atom_id res chain seq x y z
N MET A 1 -25.63 -18.67 -54.98
CA MET A 1 -24.63 -17.58 -55.16
C MET A 1 -23.45 -18.13 -55.95
N LYS A 2 -22.89 -17.39 -56.91
CA LYS A 2 -21.73 -17.85 -57.70
C LYS A 2 -20.61 -18.26 -56.72
N LYS A 3 -19.99 -19.44 -56.92
CA LYS A 3 -18.97 -20.02 -56.01
C LYS A 3 -17.90 -19.02 -55.57
N ASN A 4 -17.54 -18.10 -56.46
CA ASN A 4 -16.55 -17.04 -56.21
C ASN A 4 -17.02 -16.02 -55.16
N GLY A 5 -18.31 -15.69 -55.12
CA GLY A 5 -18.85 -14.74 -54.13
C GLY A 5 -18.83 -15.31 -52.71
N PHE A 6 -19.06 -16.62 -52.57
CA PHE A 6 -18.96 -17.29 -51.26
C PHE A 6 -17.51 -17.31 -50.76
N LEU A 7 -16.56 -17.57 -51.65
CA LEU A 7 -15.14 -17.63 -51.32
C LEU A 7 -14.61 -16.26 -50.86
N VAL A 8 -14.97 -15.19 -51.57
CA VAL A 8 -14.62 -13.81 -51.18
C VAL A 8 -15.24 -13.44 -49.84
N LEU A 9 -16.54 -13.73 -49.63
CA LEU A 9 -17.21 -13.46 -48.36
C LEU A 9 -16.55 -14.19 -47.19
N PHE A 10 -16.21 -15.46 -47.39
CA PHE A 10 -15.56 -16.28 -46.37
C PHE A 10 -14.19 -15.70 -45.97
N ILE A 11 -13.37 -15.29 -46.94
CA ILE A 11 -12.06 -14.68 -46.68
C ILE A 11 -12.24 -13.37 -45.90
N THR A 12 -13.16 -12.50 -46.31
CA THR A 12 -13.42 -11.23 -45.62
C THR A 12 -13.84 -11.43 -44.17
N ILE A 13 -14.72 -12.40 -43.91
CA ILE A 13 -15.17 -12.73 -42.55
C ILE A 13 -14.00 -13.20 -41.70
N ASN A 14 -13.14 -14.09 -42.22
CA ASN A 14 -11.98 -14.57 -41.48
C ASN A 14 -11.01 -13.44 -41.13
N ILE A 15 -10.74 -12.54 -42.08
CA ILE A 15 -9.90 -11.36 -41.83
C ILE A 15 -10.51 -10.50 -40.71
N ALA A 16 -11.81 -10.21 -40.78
CA ALA A 16 -12.51 -9.45 -39.75
C ALA A 16 -12.42 -10.12 -38.36
N ILE A 17 -12.54 -11.45 -38.30
CA ILE A 17 -12.40 -12.22 -37.05
C ILE A 17 -10.98 -12.07 -36.48
N VAL A 18 -9.94 -12.16 -37.30
CA VAL A 18 -8.55 -11.98 -36.84
C VAL A 18 -8.37 -10.59 -36.22
N PHE A 19 -8.87 -9.54 -36.88
CA PHE A 19 -8.82 -8.18 -36.34
C PHE A 19 -9.56 -8.05 -35.00
N LEU A 20 -10.74 -8.67 -34.87
CA LEU A 20 -11.50 -8.66 -33.61
C LEU A 20 -10.75 -9.37 -32.48
N ILE A 21 -10.07 -10.49 -32.77
CA ILE A 21 -9.28 -11.21 -31.77
C ILE A 21 -8.11 -10.35 -31.29
N ILE A 22 -7.37 -9.73 -32.20
CA ILE A 22 -6.24 -8.84 -31.87
C ILE A 22 -6.73 -7.64 -31.04
N TYR A 23 -7.84 -7.03 -31.45
CA TYR A 23 -8.43 -5.90 -30.71
C TYR A 23 -8.81 -6.30 -29.29
N LYS A 24 -9.49 -7.45 -29.12
CA LYS A 24 -9.84 -7.98 -27.79
C LYS A 24 -8.60 -8.27 -26.94
N GLN A 25 -7.57 -8.88 -27.52
CA GLN A 25 -6.31 -9.15 -26.81
C GLN A 25 -5.64 -7.85 -26.34
N ASN A 26 -5.59 -6.81 -27.18
CA ASN A 26 -5.02 -5.53 -26.81
C ASN A 26 -5.76 -4.87 -25.63
N ILE A 27 -7.09 -4.91 -25.64
CA ILE A 27 -7.90 -4.43 -24.51
C ILE A 27 -7.58 -5.22 -23.24
N PHE A 28 -7.54 -6.55 -23.35
CA PHE A 28 -7.25 -7.42 -22.21
C PHE A 28 -5.87 -7.15 -21.62
N ILE A 29 -4.85 -7.01 -22.47
CA ILE A 29 -3.47 -6.68 -22.07
C ILE A 29 -3.45 -5.34 -21.33
N LYS A 30 -4.12 -4.31 -21.86
CA LYS A 30 -4.19 -2.98 -21.22
C LYS A 30 -4.82 -3.05 -19.83
N HIS A 31 -5.92 -3.78 -19.69
CA HIS A 31 -6.55 -3.97 -18.37
C HIS A 31 -5.67 -4.78 -17.42
N SER A 32 -5.01 -5.84 -17.91
CA SER A 32 -4.08 -6.63 -17.10
C SER A 32 -2.93 -5.79 -16.57
N TYR A 33 -2.30 -4.96 -17.41
CA TYR A 33 -1.24 -4.05 -16.96
C TYR A 33 -1.73 -3.03 -15.93
N THR A 34 -2.93 -2.50 -16.12
CA THR A 34 -3.52 -1.54 -15.17
C THR A 34 -3.76 -2.22 -13.82
N ASN A 35 -4.31 -3.43 -13.82
CA ASN A 35 -4.52 -4.22 -12.60
C ASN A 35 -3.20 -4.54 -11.90
N GLN A 36 -2.19 -5.00 -12.64
CA GLN A 36 -0.86 -5.27 -12.06
C GLN A 36 -0.23 -4.02 -11.43
N LYS A 37 -0.44 -2.84 -12.03
CA LYS A 37 0.06 -1.59 -11.45
C LYS A 37 -0.66 -1.27 -10.13
N LEU A 38 -1.98 -1.43 -10.10
CA LEU A 38 -2.78 -1.20 -8.90
C LEU A 38 -2.45 -2.20 -7.78
N GLU A 39 -2.23 -3.47 -8.11
CA GLU A 39 -1.80 -4.49 -7.14
C GLU A 39 -0.46 -4.13 -6.50
N LYS A 40 0.52 -3.69 -7.29
CA LYS A 40 1.82 -3.23 -6.77
C LYS A 40 1.70 -2.01 -5.88
N GLU A 41 0.83 -1.07 -6.25
CA GLU A 41 0.57 0.12 -5.44
C GLU A 41 -0.07 -0.26 -4.10
N LEU A 42 -1.03 -1.20 -4.12
CA LEU A 42 -1.68 -1.72 -2.93
C LEU A 42 -0.66 -2.41 -2.00
N GLU A 43 0.18 -3.29 -2.54
CA GLU A 43 1.25 -3.98 -1.80
C GLU A 43 2.22 -2.98 -1.13
N LEU A 44 2.60 -1.93 -1.85
CA LEU A 44 3.47 -0.88 -1.31
C LEU A 44 2.78 -0.10 -0.18
N LEU A 45 1.50 0.23 -0.33
CA LEU A 45 0.73 0.91 0.71
C LEU A 45 0.56 0.01 1.95
N GLU A 46 0.34 -1.29 1.76
CA GLU A 46 0.19 -2.26 2.84
C GLU A 46 1.50 -2.40 3.62
N THR A 47 2.63 -2.53 2.92
CA THR A 47 3.96 -2.56 3.51
C THR A 47 4.21 -1.30 4.34
N LYS A 48 3.92 -0.13 3.77
CA LYS A 48 4.10 1.16 4.46
C LYS A 48 3.20 1.28 5.70
N LYS A 49 1.96 0.78 5.63
CA LYS A 49 1.05 0.74 6.77
C LYS A 49 1.62 -0.14 7.87
N GLU A 50 2.15 -1.31 7.54
CA GLU A 50 2.78 -2.20 8.52
C GLU A 50 4.01 -1.55 9.17
N GLU A 51 4.88 -0.93 8.37
CA GLU A 51 6.05 -0.19 8.88
C GLU A 51 5.65 0.89 9.89
N LEU A 52 4.70 1.75 9.51
CA LEU A 52 4.20 2.82 10.39
C LEU A 52 3.52 2.25 11.65
N THR A 53 2.81 1.13 11.51
CA THR A 53 2.17 0.46 12.65
C THR A 53 3.23 -0.08 13.63
N GLN A 54 4.30 -0.69 13.10
CA GLN A 54 5.42 -1.13 13.92
C GLN A 54 6.14 0.04 14.58
N GLU A 55 6.33 1.16 13.88
CA GLU A 55 6.92 2.37 14.42
C GLU A 55 6.07 2.94 15.57
N LEU A 56 4.75 3.01 15.38
CA LEU A 56 3.81 3.44 16.41
C LEU A 56 3.88 2.54 17.65
N TYR A 57 3.93 1.21 17.48
CA TYR A 57 4.11 0.30 18.61
C TYR A 57 5.46 0.48 19.31
N LYS A 58 6.54 0.77 18.57
CA LYS A 58 7.85 1.10 19.16
C LYS A 58 7.77 2.39 19.99
N MET A 59 7.12 3.43 19.48
CA MET A 59 6.95 4.71 20.20
C MET A 59 6.06 4.57 21.43
N GLN A 60 5.02 3.75 21.37
CA GLN A 60 4.13 3.47 22.50
C GLN A 60 4.78 2.57 23.57
N ASN A 61 5.88 1.89 23.25
CA ASN A 61 6.57 1.04 24.21
C ASN A 61 7.13 1.89 25.36
N PRO A 62 6.69 1.67 26.63
CA PRO A 62 7.12 2.45 27.78
C PRO A 62 8.64 2.43 28.01
N ASN A 63 9.31 1.35 27.58
CA ASN A 63 10.76 1.23 27.67
C ASN A 63 11.46 2.18 26.69
N HIS A 64 10.91 2.35 25.48
CA HIS A 64 11.42 3.30 24.50
C HIS A 64 11.23 4.74 24.97
N VAL A 65 10.07 5.05 25.58
CA VAL A 65 9.80 6.36 26.20
C VAL A 65 10.78 6.62 27.35
N LYS A 66 11.02 5.64 28.22
CA LYS A 66 12.00 5.75 29.32
C LYS A 66 13.43 5.94 28.80
N GLU A 67 13.85 5.20 27.79
CA GLU A 67 15.17 5.37 27.18
C GLU A 67 15.32 6.74 26.51
N TYR A 68 14.30 7.19 25.78
CA TYR A 68 14.28 8.51 25.17
C TYR A 68 14.38 9.61 26.23
N ALA A 69 13.57 9.53 27.29
CA ALA A 69 13.61 10.48 28.40
C ALA A 69 14.98 10.49 29.08
N LYS A 70 15.61 9.32 29.27
CA LYS A 70 16.92 9.21 29.90
C LYS A 70 18.06 9.72 29.01
N LYS A 71 18.07 9.39 27.72
CA LYS A 71 19.16 9.72 26.79
C LYS A 71 19.06 11.13 26.19
N ASN A 72 17.86 11.57 25.81
CA ASN A 72 17.67 12.84 25.09
C ASN A 72 17.20 13.97 26.01
N LEU A 73 16.46 13.67 27.09
CA LEU A 73 15.96 14.67 28.03
C LEU A 73 16.74 14.69 29.36
N GLY A 74 17.76 13.82 29.50
CA GLY A 74 18.57 13.72 30.72
C GLY A 74 17.77 13.35 31.97
N MET A 75 16.58 12.76 31.82
CA MET A 75 15.72 12.43 32.96
C MET A 75 16.19 11.14 33.64
N GLU A 76 16.46 11.23 34.94
CA GLU A 76 16.78 10.08 35.77
C GLU A 76 15.56 9.53 36.50
N ASN A 77 15.54 8.22 36.77
CA ASN A 77 14.49 7.60 37.57
C ASN A 77 14.58 8.10 39.02
N LEU A 78 13.70 9.03 39.39
CA LEU A 78 13.55 9.49 40.76
C LEU A 78 12.87 8.40 41.60
N PRO A 79 13.51 7.91 42.67
CA PRO A 79 12.86 6.96 43.58
C PRO A 79 11.68 7.68 44.27
N LEU A 80 10.52 7.02 44.32
CA LEU A 80 9.27 7.54 44.91
C LEU A 80 9.46 8.13 46.33
N LYS A 81 10.44 7.64 47.08
CA LYS A 81 10.81 8.16 48.42
C LYS A 81 11.35 9.60 48.42
N ARG A 82 11.77 10.15 47.28
CA ARG A 82 12.27 11.54 47.13
C ARG A 82 11.22 12.52 46.62
N ILE A 83 10.02 12.06 46.30
CA ILE A 83 8.93 12.92 45.85
C ILE A 83 8.30 13.56 47.09
N ARG A 84 8.72 14.78 47.44
CA ARG A 84 7.99 15.60 48.41
C ARG A 84 6.74 16.17 47.73
N LYS A 85 5.58 15.97 48.36
CA LYS A 85 4.33 16.61 47.96
C LYS A 85 4.55 18.12 47.99
N ILE A 86 4.38 18.79 46.85
CA ILE A 86 4.38 20.25 46.78
C ILE A 86 3.03 20.67 47.37
N GLU A 87 3.02 20.98 48.66
CA GLU A 87 1.90 21.72 49.25
C GLU A 87 2.03 23.16 48.75
N MET A 88 1.10 23.58 47.89
CA MET A 88 0.96 24.98 47.51
C MET A 88 0.49 25.75 48.75
N ASP A 89 1.43 26.37 49.44
CA ASP A 89 1.13 27.33 50.51
C ASP A 89 0.44 28.52 49.85
N THR A 90 -0.88 28.57 49.99
CA THR A 90 -1.71 29.68 49.50
C THR A 90 -1.74 30.70 50.63
N LYS A 91 -0.80 31.65 50.60
CA LYS A 91 -0.81 32.84 51.46
C LYS A 91 -1.46 34.02 50.75
#